data_AF-A0A6A6P685-F1
#
_entry.id   AF-A0A6A6P685-F1
#
_cell.length_a   1.000
_cell.length_b   1.000
_cell.length_c   1.000
_cell.angle_alpha   90.00
_cell.angle_beta   90.00
_cell.angle_gamma   90.00
#
_symmetry.space_group_name_H-M   'P 1'
#
loop_
_entity.id
_entity.type
_entity.pdbx_description
1 polymer ?
#
loop_
_entity_poly.entity_id
_entity_poly.type
_entity_poly.pdbx_seq_one_letter_code
_entity_poly.pdbx_strand_id
1 'polypeptide(L)'
;MSTIASPRPSISIRSPSSSRTSQEFQPAQRQAANPRRNRAALRDYYGLRSAAPLDVSSGAQLEDAAKEESELSELDKPGFDAPAYVKNVLAKESLEGVLKTEGALVSGMLIVVAAEIRGFDGERKALVYDNYSKLIAATDTIRKMRSNMDPLTPTTSTLAPAISHIAETAATLSTSLTDRTSHPKEDVETPSDKEEQNQRATVRWVLDCPRRLRDLVTEGETDAAEADWEETRKILDKWKGVSGVEEIRNACEEALRKEETE
;
A
#
# COMPACT_ATOMS: atom_id res chain seq x y z
N MET A 1 53.84 47.97 22.73
CA MET A 1 53.81 46.57 22.27
C MET A 1 52.70 45.87 23.04
N SER A 2 51.51 45.78 22.45
CA SER A 2 50.31 45.29 23.13
C SER A 2 50.05 43.84 22.71
N THR A 3 50.19 42.92 23.66
CA THR A 3 49.92 41.50 23.49
C THR A 3 48.41 41.25 23.63
N ILE A 4 47.72 41.03 22.51
CA ILE A 4 46.34 40.57 22.51
C ILE A 4 46.30 39.08 22.85
N ALA A 5 45.76 38.79 24.04
CA ALA A 5 45.31 37.47 24.44
C ALA A 5 43.93 37.21 23.81
N SER A 6 43.72 36.02 23.26
CA SER A 6 42.41 35.53 22.84
C SER A 6 42.18 34.12 23.41
N PRO A 7 41.08 33.86 24.14
CA PRO A 7 40.75 32.55 24.65
C PRO A 7 39.86 31.83 23.62
N ARG A 8 40.30 30.67 23.11
CA ARG A 8 39.44 29.79 22.30
C ARG A 8 38.91 28.67 23.20
N PRO A 9 37.59 28.54 23.40
CA PRO A 9 37.01 27.46 24.20
C PRO A 9 37.00 26.14 23.41
N SER A 10 37.54 25.08 24.02
CA SER A 10 37.47 23.70 23.57
C SER A 10 36.09 23.11 23.88
N ILE A 11 35.25 22.94 22.85
CA ILE A 11 34.00 22.18 22.97
C ILE A 11 34.31 20.71 22.69
N SER A 12 34.22 19.89 23.73
CA SER A 12 34.26 18.43 23.68
C SER A 12 32.84 17.93 23.41
N ILE A 13 32.57 17.43 22.20
CA ILE A 13 31.31 16.75 21.90
C ILE A 13 31.54 15.26 22.10
N ARG A 14 31.08 14.80 23.27
CA ARG A 14 30.88 13.40 23.62
C ARG A 14 29.70 12.87 22.80
N SER A 15 29.96 11.98 21.84
CA SER A 15 28.90 11.19 21.20
C SER A 15 28.52 9.99 22.08
N PRO A 16 27.23 9.63 22.17
CA PRO A 16 26.78 8.47 22.93
C PRO A 16 27.03 7.18 22.14
N SER A 17 27.49 6.16 22.86
CA SER A 17 27.66 4.79 22.40
C SER A 17 26.32 4.11 22.18
N SER A 18 26.14 3.46 21.04
CA SER A 18 25.18 2.37 20.84
C SER A 18 25.83 1.26 20.00
N SER A 19 26.22 0.21 20.72
CA SER A 19 26.11 -1.21 20.33
C SER A 19 26.64 -1.63 18.96
N ARG A 20 27.97 -1.77 18.84
CA ARG A 20 28.56 -2.72 17.88
C ARG A 20 28.81 -4.04 18.58
N THR A 21 28.12 -5.06 18.11
CA THR A 21 28.33 -6.47 18.44
C THR A 21 29.79 -6.83 18.14
N SER A 22 30.58 -7.07 19.19
CA SER A 22 31.91 -7.66 19.08
C SER A 22 31.75 -9.12 18.70
N GLN A 23 31.87 -9.43 17.41
CA GLN A 23 32.15 -10.79 16.96
C GLN A 23 33.67 -10.92 16.96
N GLU A 24 34.15 -11.57 18.03
CA GLU A 24 35.51 -12.03 18.26
C GLU A 24 36.04 -12.78 17.02
N PHE A 25 36.95 -12.16 16.26
CA PHE A 25 37.75 -12.87 15.27
C PHE A 25 39.10 -13.20 15.89
N GLN A 26 39.24 -14.47 16.29
CA GLN A 26 40.52 -15.10 16.62
C GLN A 26 41.51 -14.93 15.44
N PRO A 27 42.83 -14.80 15.69
CA PRO A 27 43.82 -14.78 14.63
C PRO A 27 44.04 -16.21 14.15
N ALA A 28 43.15 -16.70 13.28
CA ALA A 28 43.43 -17.91 12.52
C ALA A 28 44.59 -17.60 11.57
N GLN A 29 45.65 -18.41 11.69
CA GLN A 29 46.88 -18.37 10.91
C GLN A 29 46.59 -18.01 9.45
N ARG A 30 47.18 -16.89 8.99
CA ARG A 30 47.25 -16.55 7.57
C ARG A 30 48.08 -17.61 6.84
N GLN A 31 47.43 -18.70 6.42
CA GLN A 31 47.91 -19.43 5.26
C GLN A 31 47.80 -18.47 4.09
N ALA A 32 48.92 -18.24 3.39
CA ALA A 32 49.00 -17.38 2.23
C ALA A 32 48.09 -17.92 1.13
N ALA A 33 46.81 -17.51 1.15
CA ALA A 33 45.89 -17.78 0.08
C ALA A 33 46.35 -16.99 -1.15
N ASN A 34 46.69 -17.74 -2.19
CA ASN A 34 47.12 -17.26 -3.49
C ASN A 34 46.31 -16.01 -3.92
N PRO A 35 46.95 -14.85 -4.22
CA PRO A 35 46.25 -13.61 -4.56
C PRO A 35 45.29 -13.76 -5.76
N ARG A 36 45.53 -14.78 -6.60
CA ARG A 36 44.68 -15.20 -7.73
C ARG A 36 43.28 -15.64 -7.32
N ARG A 37 43.15 -16.33 -6.18
CA ARG A 37 41.86 -16.86 -5.68
C ARG A 37 40.99 -15.74 -5.10
N ASN A 38 41.63 -14.73 -4.51
CA ASN A 38 40.95 -13.51 -4.06
C ASN A 38 40.46 -12.65 -5.23
N ARG A 39 41.23 -12.54 -6.32
CA ARG A 39 40.80 -11.81 -7.54
C ARG A 39 39.63 -12.50 -8.25
N ALA A 40 39.61 -13.83 -8.31
CA ALA A 40 38.48 -14.59 -8.85
C ALA A 40 37.22 -14.41 -7.99
N ALA A 41 37.33 -14.56 -6.67
CA ALA A 41 36.22 -14.39 -5.75
C ALA A 41 35.63 -12.96 -5.77
N LEU A 42 36.47 -11.94 -5.94
CA LEU A 42 36.00 -10.56 -6.09
C LEU A 42 35.24 -10.36 -7.41
N ARG A 43 35.68 -10.99 -8.51
CA ARG A 43 34.96 -10.91 -9.80
C ARG A 43 33.59 -11.57 -9.74
N ASP A 44 33.48 -12.68 -9.00
CA ASP A 44 32.22 -13.37 -8.79
C ASP A 44 31.28 -12.57 -7.85
N TYR A 45 31.83 -11.96 -6.79
CA TYR A 45 31.07 -11.12 -5.84
C TYR A 45 30.46 -9.86 -6.50
N TYR A 46 31.17 -9.24 -7.44
CA TYR A 46 30.69 -8.08 -8.19
C TYR A 46 29.92 -8.46 -9.47
N GLY A 47 29.64 -9.75 -9.70
CA GLY A 47 28.82 -10.21 -10.82
C GLY A 47 29.41 -9.91 -12.20
N LEU A 48 30.74 -9.70 -12.30
CA LEU A 48 31.43 -9.40 -13.56
C LEU A 48 31.52 -10.62 -14.50
N ARG A 49 31.13 -11.80 -14.01
CA ARG A 49 30.87 -12.98 -14.83
C ARG A 49 29.38 -12.99 -15.20
N SER A 50 29.08 -12.28 -16.29
CA SER A 50 27.83 -12.25 -17.06
C SER A 50 26.65 -13.03 -16.45
N ALA A 51 25.76 -12.30 -15.76
CA ALA A 51 24.32 -12.48 -15.88
C ALA A 51 23.88 -11.55 -17.04
N ALA A 52 23.09 -11.89 -18.04
CA ALA A 52 22.17 -12.99 -18.28
C ALA A 52 21.95 -13.12 -19.83
N PRO A 53 21.11 -14.04 -20.32
CA PRO A 53 20.97 -14.36 -21.73
C PRO A 53 20.06 -13.36 -22.48
N LEU A 54 20.19 -13.39 -23.81
CA LEU A 54 19.38 -12.77 -24.86
C LEU A 54 19.99 -11.57 -25.59
N ASP A 55 20.14 -11.84 -26.88
CA ASP A 55 20.18 -10.94 -28.03
C ASP A 55 21.54 -10.48 -28.58
N VAL A 56 21.58 -10.53 -29.90
CA VAL A 56 22.74 -10.60 -30.79
C VAL A 56 23.56 -9.31 -30.83
N SER A 57 24.84 -9.49 -31.24
CA SER A 57 25.80 -8.47 -31.67
C SER A 57 26.69 -7.88 -30.58
N SER A 58 27.79 -8.58 -30.27
CA SER A 58 29.15 -8.02 -30.26
C SER A 58 30.18 -9.12 -30.01
N GLY A 59 30.71 -9.70 -31.09
CA GLY A 59 31.81 -10.66 -31.07
C GLY A 59 33.17 -10.02 -30.77
N ALA A 60 33.25 -9.10 -29.80
CA ALA A 60 34.45 -8.30 -29.53
C ALA A 60 35.08 -8.53 -28.15
N GLN A 61 34.55 -9.45 -27.32
CA GLN A 61 34.99 -9.60 -25.93
C GLN A 61 35.79 -10.88 -25.62
N LEU A 62 36.06 -11.71 -26.63
CA LEU A 62 36.98 -12.85 -26.51
C LEU A 62 38.43 -12.51 -26.89
N GLU A 63 38.68 -11.34 -27.48
CA GLU A 63 40.03 -10.94 -27.91
C GLU A 63 40.83 -10.19 -26.83
N ASP A 64 40.17 -9.61 -25.84
CA ASP A 64 40.81 -8.73 -24.85
C ASP A 64 41.54 -9.51 -23.74
N ALA A 65 40.96 -10.63 -23.29
CA ALA A 65 41.60 -11.52 -22.31
C ALA A 65 42.78 -12.33 -22.90
N ALA A 66 42.73 -12.62 -24.21
CA ALA A 66 43.80 -13.33 -24.91
C ALA A 66 44.96 -12.38 -25.28
N LYS A 67 44.69 -11.08 -25.50
CA LYS A 67 45.73 -10.08 -25.72
C LYS A 67 46.52 -9.75 -24.46
N GLU A 68 45.87 -9.63 -23.30
CA GLU A 68 46.60 -9.42 -22.03
C GLU A 68 47.55 -10.59 -21.70
N GLU A 69 47.20 -11.84 -22.01
CA GLU A 69 48.10 -12.99 -21.83
C GLU A 69 49.31 -12.97 -22.79
N SER A 70 49.18 -12.34 -23.96
CA SER A 70 50.25 -12.23 -24.96
C SER A 70 51.22 -11.06 -24.74
N GLU A 71 50.86 -10.10 -23.89
CA GLU A 71 51.72 -8.96 -23.50
C GLU A 71 52.44 -9.17 -22.15
N LEU A 72 52.14 -10.25 -21.43
CA LEU A 72 52.92 -10.62 -20.24
C LEU A 72 54.34 -10.95 -20.66
N SER A 73 55.30 -10.19 -20.13
CA SER A 73 56.73 -10.46 -20.26
C SER A 73 56.99 -11.93 -19.91
N GLU A 74 57.94 -12.59 -20.56
CA GLU A 74 58.20 -14.03 -20.34
C GLU A 74 58.47 -14.39 -18.86
N LEU A 75 58.86 -13.38 -18.08
CA LEU A 75 59.10 -13.38 -16.64
C LEU A 75 57.81 -13.44 -15.80
N ASP A 76 56.68 -12.98 -16.33
CA ASP A 76 55.39 -12.88 -15.63
C ASP A 76 54.48 -14.10 -15.86
N LYS A 77 54.96 -15.10 -16.64
CA LYS A 77 54.21 -16.31 -16.97
C LYS A 77 53.97 -17.20 -15.73
N PRO A 78 52.77 -17.80 -15.58
CA PRO A 78 52.49 -18.71 -14.48
C PRO A 78 53.32 -20.00 -14.61
N GLY A 79 54.30 -20.19 -13.72
CA GLY A 79 55.24 -21.32 -13.76
C GLY A 79 56.68 -20.92 -14.09
N PHE A 80 56.98 -19.62 -14.13
CA PHE A 80 58.35 -19.12 -14.28
C PHE A 80 59.28 -19.66 -13.18
N ASP A 81 60.35 -20.35 -13.59
CA ASP A 81 61.39 -20.85 -12.69
C ASP A 81 62.61 -19.91 -12.72
N ALA A 82 62.66 -19.00 -11.74
CA ALA A 82 63.73 -18.03 -11.58
C ALA A 82 65.15 -18.65 -11.58
N PRO A 83 65.45 -19.73 -10.82
CA PRO A 83 66.78 -20.32 -10.82
C PRO A 83 67.18 -20.94 -12.17
N ALA A 84 66.27 -21.58 -12.91
CA ALA A 84 66.56 -22.09 -14.25
C ALA A 84 66.81 -20.95 -15.25
N TYR A 85 66.03 -19.86 -15.17
CA TYR A 85 66.23 -18.68 -16.00
C TYR A 85 67.62 -18.05 -15.77
N VAL A 86 67.98 -17.80 -14.51
CA VAL A 86 69.31 -17.24 -14.15
C VAL A 86 70.44 -18.18 -14.59
N LYS A 87 70.29 -19.49 -14.39
CA LYS A 87 71.29 -20.48 -14.84
C LYS A 87 71.46 -20.46 -16.37
N ASN A 88 70.38 -20.30 -17.12
CA ASN A 88 70.42 -20.21 -18.58
C ASN A 88 71.07 -18.90 -19.06
N VAL A 89 70.81 -17.78 -18.39
CA VAL A 89 71.44 -16.48 -18.69
C VAL A 89 72.94 -16.53 -18.42
N LEU A 90 73.35 -17.05 -17.24
CA LEU A 90 74.75 -17.21 -16.87
C LEU A 90 75.53 -18.18 -17.77
N ALA A 91 74.86 -19.20 -18.34
CA ALA A 91 75.49 -20.18 -19.22
C ALA A 91 75.64 -19.70 -20.68
N LYS A 92 74.83 -18.72 -21.12
CA LYS A 92 74.78 -18.26 -22.52
C LYS A 92 75.39 -16.88 -22.73
N GLU A 93 75.31 -15.99 -21.74
CA GLU A 93 75.77 -14.61 -21.87
C GLU A 93 77.15 -14.39 -21.24
N SER A 94 77.87 -13.40 -21.74
CA SER A 94 79.09 -12.90 -21.10
C SER A 94 78.75 -12.04 -19.88
N LEU A 95 79.72 -11.80 -18.99
CA LEU A 95 79.52 -10.95 -17.80
C LEU A 95 78.93 -9.57 -18.13
N GLU A 96 79.34 -8.97 -19.26
CA GLU A 96 78.78 -7.70 -19.73
C GLU A 96 77.31 -7.83 -20.15
N GLY A 97 76.93 -8.97 -20.76
CA GLY A 97 75.53 -9.29 -21.08
C GLY A 97 74.68 -9.44 -19.81
N VAL A 98 75.20 -10.15 -18.81
CA VAL A 98 74.54 -10.35 -17.51
C VAL A 98 74.28 -9.02 -16.79
N LEU A 99 75.24 -8.09 -16.78
CA LEU A 99 75.05 -6.77 -16.18
C LEU A 99 74.03 -5.91 -16.94
N LYS A 100 73.98 -6.04 -18.27
CA LYS A 100 72.98 -5.35 -19.10
C LYS A 100 71.58 -5.92 -18.87
N THR A 101 71.44 -7.24 -18.77
CA THR A 101 70.15 -7.87 -18.48
C THR A 101 69.70 -7.56 -17.06
N GLU A 102 70.59 -7.59 -16.06
CA GLU A 102 70.28 -7.10 -14.70
C GLU A 102 69.78 -5.65 -14.72
N GLY A 103 70.52 -4.74 -15.37
CA GLY A 103 70.14 -3.33 -15.46
C GLY A 103 68.79 -3.13 -16.16
N ALA A 104 68.53 -3.88 -17.22
CA ALA A 104 67.26 -3.86 -17.94
C ALA A 104 66.10 -4.40 -17.11
N LEU A 105 66.32 -5.48 -16.34
CA LEU A 105 65.31 -6.06 -15.46
C LEU A 105 64.98 -5.13 -14.29
N VAL A 106 66.00 -4.55 -13.63
CA VAL A 106 65.81 -3.62 -12.52
C VAL A 106 65.14 -2.33 -12.98
N SER A 107 65.62 -1.76 -14.10
CA SER A 107 65.02 -0.56 -14.67
C SER A 107 63.61 -0.81 -15.18
N GLY A 108 63.39 -1.94 -15.87
CA GLY A 108 62.07 -2.36 -16.35
C GLY A 108 61.08 -2.55 -15.21
N MET A 109 61.48 -3.30 -14.17
CA MET A 109 60.66 -3.49 -12.97
C MET A 109 60.33 -2.16 -12.31
N LEU A 110 61.29 -1.25 -12.17
CA LEU A 110 61.05 0.07 -11.57
C LEU A 110 60.03 0.88 -12.38
N ILE A 111 60.15 0.88 -13.71
CA ILE A 111 59.24 1.62 -14.61
C ILE A 111 57.83 1.02 -14.56
N VAL A 112 57.71 -0.30 -14.65
CA VAL A 112 56.42 -1.00 -14.61
C VAL A 112 55.72 -0.76 -13.28
N VAL A 113 56.41 -0.95 -12.16
CA VAL A 113 55.85 -0.72 -10.82
C VAL A 113 55.44 0.74 -10.63
N ALA A 114 56.24 1.70 -11.12
CA ALA A 114 55.87 3.11 -11.04
C ALA A 114 54.62 3.44 -11.88
N ALA A 115 54.47 2.83 -13.06
CA ALA A 115 53.29 2.98 -13.90
C ALA A 115 52.05 2.36 -13.23
N GLU A 116 52.17 1.18 -12.63
CA GLU A 116 51.08 0.52 -11.89
C GLU A 116 50.65 1.33 -10.68
N ILE A 117 51.58 1.82 -9.85
CA ILE A 117 51.26 2.66 -8.69
C ILE A 117 50.49 3.91 -9.13
N ARG A 118 50.91 4.53 -10.24
CA ARG A 118 50.22 5.69 -10.80
C ARG A 118 48.84 5.34 -11.36
N GLY A 119 48.71 4.17 -11.99
CA GLY A 119 47.43 3.63 -12.47
C GLY A 119 46.45 3.40 -11.31
N PHE A 120 46.89 2.69 -10.28
CA PHE A 120 46.09 2.42 -9.08
C PHE A 120 45.68 3.69 -8.32
N ASP A 121 46.54 4.70 -8.27
CA ASP A 121 46.16 6.01 -7.69
C ASP A 121 45.08 6.71 -8.54
N GLY A 122 45.15 6.60 -9.87
CA GLY A 122 44.12 7.06 -10.79
C GLY A 122 42.78 6.36 -10.57
N GLU A 123 42.78 5.03 -10.50
CA GLU A 123 41.59 4.21 -10.25
C GLU A 123 40.98 4.51 -8.87
N ARG A 124 41.82 4.62 -7.83
CA ARG A 124 41.37 5.01 -6.49
C ARG A 124 40.68 6.36 -6.52
N LYS A 125 41.26 7.36 -7.18
CA LYS A 125 40.65 8.68 -7.32
C LYS A 125 39.31 8.59 -8.05
N ALA A 126 39.25 7.87 -9.17
CA ALA A 126 38.02 7.69 -9.93
C ALA A 126 36.90 7.06 -9.08
N LEU A 127 37.20 6.02 -8.31
CA LEU A 127 36.24 5.39 -7.39
C LEU A 127 35.76 6.35 -6.30
N VAL A 128 36.67 7.14 -5.75
CA VAL A 128 36.33 8.15 -4.73
C VAL A 128 35.41 9.22 -5.33
N TYR A 129 35.70 9.71 -6.53
CA TYR A 129 34.86 10.71 -7.21
C TYR A 129 33.49 10.13 -7.60
N ASP A 130 33.43 8.90 -8.09
CA ASP A 130 32.18 8.22 -8.41
C ASP A 130 31.33 8.00 -7.14
N ASN A 131 31.95 7.59 -6.03
CA ASN A 131 31.22 7.41 -4.78
C ASN A 131 30.71 8.73 -4.20
N TYR A 132 31.55 9.77 -4.17
CA TYR A 132 31.12 11.09 -3.70
C TYR A 132 30.08 11.72 -4.62
N SER A 133 30.19 11.58 -5.94
CA SER A 133 29.17 12.10 -6.86
C SER A 133 27.83 11.42 -6.65
N LYS A 134 27.81 10.10 -6.42
CA LYS A 134 26.60 9.34 -6.06
C LYS A 134 26.01 9.80 -4.72
N LEU A 135 26.84 10.00 -3.70
CA LEU A 135 26.40 10.51 -2.39
C LEU A 135 25.80 11.92 -2.49
N ILE A 136 26.42 12.80 -3.27
CA ILE A 136 25.92 14.15 -3.53
C ILE A 136 24.58 14.08 -4.27
N ALA A 137 24.49 13.28 -5.34
CA ALA A 137 23.25 13.10 -6.10
C ALA A 137 22.11 12.52 -5.25
N ALA A 138 22.41 11.55 -4.37
CA ALA A 138 21.45 11.01 -3.42
C ALA A 138 20.98 12.06 -2.42
N THR A 139 21.90 12.88 -1.90
CA THR A 139 21.58 13.97 -0.97
C THR A 139 20.73 15.04 -1.63
N ASP A 140 21.02 15.40 -2.89
CA ASP A 140 20.21 16.33 -3.67
C ASP A 140 18.81 15.76 -3.97
N THR A 141 18.73 14.45 -4.22
CA THR A 141 17.44 13.76 -4.38
C THR A 141 16.63 13.82 -3.09
N ILE A 142 17.24 13.55 -1.92
CA ILE A 142 16.58 13.70 -0.62
C ILE A 142 16.13 15.14 -0.40
N ARG A 143 16.96 16.14 -0.75
CA ARG A 143 16.61 17.56 -0.63
C ARG A 143 15.38 17.88 -1.50
N LYS A 144 15.36 17.41 -2.75
CA LYS A 144 14.23 17.60 -3.68
C LYS A 144 12.96 16.87 -3.22
N MET A 145 13.09 15.65 -2.71
CA MET A 145 11.97 14.92 -2.11
C MET A 145 11.41 15.68 -0.90
N ARG A 146 12.27 16.20 -0.03
CA ARG A 146 11.86 17.00 1.12
C ARG A 146 11.19 18.30 0.71
N SER A 147 11.74 19.05 -0.25
CA SER A 147 11.14 20.29 -0.73
C SER A 147 9.82 20.08 -1.46
N ASN A 148 9.60 18.91 -2.07
CA ASN A 148 8.32 18.55 -2.68
C ASN A 148 7.31 18.02 -1.64
N MET A 149 7.77 17.47 -0.51
CA MET A 149 6.91 16.96 0.56
C MET A 149 6.52 18.05 1.58
N ASP A 150 7.39 19.03 1.86
CA ASP A 150 7.06 20.20 2.68
C ASP A 150 5.77 20.92 2.23
N PRO A 151 5.54 21.20 0.92
CA PRO A 151 4.29 21.81 0.44
C PRO A 151 3.08 20.85 0.39
N LEU A 152 3.27 19.54 0.62
CA LEU A 152 2.17 18.57 0.78
C LEU A 152 1.66 18.47 2.23
N THR A 153 2.44 18.92 3.21
CA THR A 153 1.96 19.03 4.60
C THR A 153 0.85 20.08 4.79
N PRO A 154 0.86 21.28 4.17
CA PRO A 154 -0.27 22.21 4.30
C PRO A 154 -1.51 21.74 3.53
N THR A 155 -1.40 21.06 2.39
CA THR A 155 -2.57 20.57 1.62
C THR A 155 -3.23 19.36 2.28
N THR A 156 -2.45 18.48 2.91
CA THR A 156 -3.01 17.41 3.78
C THR A 156 -3.58 17.98 5.08
N SER A 157 -2.96 19.04 5.63
CA SER A 157 -3.50 19.76 6.80
C SER A 157 -4.78 20.54 6.51
N THR A 158 -5.09 20.92 5.26
CA THR A 158 -6.38 21.56 4.90
C THR A 158 -7.46 20.55 4.54
N LEU A 159 -7.09 19.36 4.07
CA LEU A 159 -8.04 18.28 3.76
C LEU A 159 -8.71 17.71 5.00
N ALA A 160 -7.99 17.51 6.11
CA ALA A 160 -8.59 16.97 7.33
C ALA A 160 -9.71 17.87 7.92
N PRO A 161 -9.53 19.20 8.07
CA PRO A 161 -10.60 20.11 8.46
C PRO A 161 -11.75 20.17 7.45
N ALA A 162 -11.46 20.12 6.15
CA ALA A 162 -12.50 20.14 5.11
C ALA A 162 -13.37 18.87 5.17
N ILE A 163 -12.75 17.70 5.37
CA ILE A 163 -13.46 16.42 5.53
C ILE A 163 -14.30 16.44 6.82
N SER A 164 -13.76 16.96 7.93
CA SER A 164 -14.52 17.12 9.17
C SER A 164 -15.72 18.03 9.00
N HIS A 165 -15.57 19.15 8.29
CA HIS A 165 -16.67 20.06 7.98
C HIS A 165 -17.73 19.40 7.10
N ILE A 166 -17.33 18.61 6.11
CA ILE A 166 -18.26 17.82 5.27
C ILE A 166 -18.99 16.77 6.12
N ALA A 167 -18.30 16.09 7.03
CA ALA A 167 -18.92 15.12 7.93
C ALA A 167 -19.92 15.77 8.89
N GLU A 168 -19.60 16.95 9.44
CA GLU A 168 -20.49 17.71 10.33
C GLU A 168 -21.73 18.23 9.58
N THR A 169 -21.54 18.80 8.38
CA THR A 169 -22.65 19.22 7.52
C THR A 169 -23.53 18.06 7.07
N ALA A 170 -22.96 16.90 6.77
CA ALA A 170 -23.71 15.69 6.46
C ALA A 170 -24.50 15.17 7.68
N ALA A 171 -23.89 15.19 8.86
CA ALA A 171 -24.54 14.80 10.11
C ALA A 171 -25.73 15.72 10.45
N THR A 172 -25.55 17.04 10.31
CA THR A 172 -26.62 18.02 10.54
C THR A 172 -27.76 17.92 9.51
N LEU A 173 -27.44 17.63 8.25
CA LEU A 173 -28.45 17.32 7.23
C LEU A 173 -29.22 16.03 7.55
N SER A 174 -28.51 14.99 7.99
CA SER A 174 -29.12 13.71 8.35
C SER A 174 -30.02 13.83 9.58
N THR A 175 -29.61 14.59 10.61
CA THR A 175 -30.46 14.87 11.77
C THR A 175 -31.64 15.74 11.38
N SER A 176 -31.46 16.77 10.56
CA SER A 176 -32.58 17.59 10.05
C SER A 176 -33.60 16.77 9.25
N LEU A 177 -33.13 15.86 8.38
CA LEU A 177 -34.03 14.98 7.63
C LEU A 177 -34.76 14.00 8.57
N THR A 178 -34.05 13.46 9.55
CA THR A 178 -34.64 12.57 10.57
C THR A 178 -35.66 13.32 11.41
N ASP A 179 -35.37 14.57 11.80
CA ASP A 179 -36.26 15.43 12.59
C ASP A 179 -37.53 15.77 11.81
N ARG A 180 -37.39 16.06 10.51
CA ARG A 180 -38.54 16.21 9.59
C ARG A 180 -39.35 14.93 9.42
N THR A 181 -38.74 13.76 9.58
CA THR A 181 -39.46 12.47 9.59
C THR A 181 -39.98 12.05 10.97
N SER A 182 -39.50 12.65 12.07
CA SER A 182 -39.96 12.41 13.44
C SER A 182 -40.97 13.43 13.93
N HIS A 183 -41.11 14.58 13.25
CA HIS A 183 -42.34 15.36 13.33
C HIS A 183 -43.51 14.47 12.88
N PRO A 184 -44.64 14.46 13.62
CA PRO A 184 -45.65 13.42 13.50
C PRO A 184 -46.14 13.30 12.07
N LYS A 185 -46.17 12.07 11.57
CA LYS A 185 -46.82 11.69 10.31
C LYS A 185 -48.30 12.08 10.39
N GLU A 186 -48.63 13.31 10.01
CA GLU A 186 -49.88 13.58 9.33
C GLU A 186 -49.68 13.14 7.87
N ASP A 187 -50.38 12.06 7.51
CA ASP A 187 -50.86 11.74 6.18
C ASP A 187 -49.82 11.51 5.06
N VAL A 188 -49.00 10.47 5.22
CA VAL A 188 -48.59 9.68 4.05
C VAL A 188 -49.19 8.28 4.21
N GLU A 189 -50.48 8.18 3.93
CA GLU A 189 -51.26 6.94 3.92
C GLU A 189 -50.64 5.97 2.91
N THR A 190 -50.10 4.86 3.39
CA THR A 190 -49.73 3.77 2.49
C THR A 190 -51.01 3.11 1.95
N PRO A 191 -51.01 2.53 0.73
CA PRO A 191 -52.20 1.87 0.20
C PRO A 191 -52.75 0.75 1.13
N SER A 192 -51.87 0.14 1.92
CA SER A 192 -52.23 -0.85 2.94
C SER A 192 -53.08 -0.27 4.08
N ASP A 193 -52.78 0.96 4.52
CA ASP A 193 -53.53 1.60 5.61
C ASP A 193 -54.95 1.97 5.17
N LYS A 194 -55.12 2.36 3.89
CA LYS A 194 -56.44 2.64 3.28
C LYS A 194 -57.31 1.40 3.21
N GLU A 195 -56.72 0.26 2.83
CA GLU A 195 -57.44 -1.01 2.76
C GLU A 195 -57.92 -1.46 4.14
N GLU A 196 -57.07 -1.36 5.16
CA GLU A 196 -57.48 -1.66 6.55
C GLU A 196 -58.58 -0.73 7.06
N GLN A 197 -58.51 0.56 6.74
CA GLN A 197 -59.49 1.54 7.17
C GLN A 197 -60.86 1.29 6.52
N ASN A 198 -60.88 0.94 5.22
CA ASN A 198 -62.10 0.58 4.50
C ASN A 198 -62.71 -0.73 5.02
N GLN A 199 -61.88 -1.73 5.35
CA GLN A 199 -62.34 -2.97 5.97
C GLN A 199 -62.98 -2.70 7.34
N ARG A 200 -62.33 -1.88 8.19
CA ARG A 200 -62.87 -1.49 9.51
C ARG A 200 -64.17 -0.70 9.39
N ALA A 201 -64.29 0.18 8.40
CA ALA A 201 -65.52 0.92 8.12
C ALA A 201 -66.66 -0.02 7.72
N THR A 202 -66.37 -1.00 6.86
CA THR A 202 -67.36 -2.01 6.45
C THR A 202 -67.85 -2.85 7.63
N VAL A 203 -66.94 -3.27 8.52
CA VAL A 203 -67.29 -4.01 9.75
C VAL A 203 -68.14 -3.15 10.68
N ARG A 204 -67.77 -1.87 10.89
CA ARG A 204 -68.56 -0.95 11.72
C ARG A 204 -69.96 -0.75 11.17
N TRP A 205 -70.10 -0.60 9.84
CA TRP A 205 -71.40 -0.45 9.19
C TRP A 205 -72.32 -1.67 9.39
N VAL A 206 -71.77 -2.90 9.28
CA VAL A 206 -72.53 -4.12 9.55
C VAL A 206 -72.94 -4.24 11.02
N LEU A 207 -72.06 -3.84 11.95
CA LEU A 207 -72.37 -3.85 13.39
C LEU A 207 -73.46 -2.83 13.77
N ASP A 208 -73.55 -1.72 13.05
CA ASP A 208 -74.57 -0.68 13.28
C ASP A 208 -75.92 -0.98 12.59
N CYS A 209 -75.98 -1.99 11.71
CA CYS A 209 -77.21 -2.42 11.02
C CYS A 209 -78.43 -2.64 11.95
N PRO A 210 -78.37 -3.41 13.05
CA PRO A 210 -79.55 -3.64 13.91
C PRO A 210 -80.07 -2.36 14.58
N ARG A 211 -79.24 -1.30 14.72
CA ARG A 211 -79.69 0.00 15.22
C ARG A 211 -80.39 0.77 14.11
N ARG A 212 -79.76 0.84 12.93
CA ARG A 212 -80.33 1.47 11.73
C ARG A 212 -81.69 0.88 11.34
N LEU A 213 -81.83 -0.44 11.38
CA LEU A 213 -83.10 -1.11 11.10
C LEU A 213 -84.19 -0.74 12.11
N ARG A 214 -83.86 -0.60 13.40
CA ARG A 214 -84.82 -0.15 14.41
C ARG A 214 -85.26 1.29 14.17
N ASP A 215 -84.32 2.16 13.82
CA ASP A 215 -84.61 3.57 13.55
C ASP A 215 -85.53 3.70 12.30
N LEU A 216 -85.23 2.99 11.21
CA LEU A 216 -86.05 2.97 9.99
C LEU A 216 -87.46 2.38 10.21
N VAL A 217 -87.57 1.33 11.03
CA VAL A 217 -88.86 0.75 11.42
C VAL A 217 -89.67 1.73 12.28
N THR A 218 -89.03 2.50 13.17
CA THR A 218 -89.75 3.54 13.94
C THR A 218 -90.20 4.73 13.08
N GLU A 219 -89.51 4.99 11.97
CA GLU A 219 -89.85 6.06 11.01
C GLU A 219 -90.92 5.60 9.99
N GLY A 220 -91.23 4.29 9.94
CA GLY A 220 -92.24 3.71 9.05
C GLY A 220 -91.76 3.49 7.61
N GLU A 221 -90.46 3.55 7.36
CA GLU A 221 -89.85 3.33 6.04
C GLU A 221 -89.45 1.85 5.86
N THR A 222 -90.45 0.99 5.73
CA THR A 222 -90.30 -0.48 5.66
C THR A 222 -89.46 -0.92 4.45
N ASP A 223 -89.70 -0.29 3.30
CA ASP A 223 -89.00 -0.58 2.03
C ASP A 223 -87.49 -0.29 2.13
N ALA A 224 -87.13 0.76 2.87
CA ALA A 224 -85.72 1.13 3.11
C ALA A 224 -85.05 0.17 4.10
N ALA A 225 -85.78 -0.25 5.13
CA ALA A 225 -85.31 -1.24 6.10
C ALA A 225 -85.04 -2.62 5.45
N GLU A 226 -85.92 -3.07 4.56
CA GLU A 226 -85.71 -4.33 3.82
C GLU A 226 -84.49 -4.25 2.89
N ALA A 227 -84.31 -3.13 2.19
CA ALA A 227 -83.14 -2.92 1.32
C ALA A 227 -81.82 -2.93 2.11
N ASP A 228 -81.77 -2.20 3.23
CA ASP A 228 -80.60 -2.16 4.13
C ASP A 228 -80.30 -3.54 4.74
N TRP A 229 -81.34 -4.32 5.05
CA TRP A 229 -81.22 -5.69 5.51
C TRP A 229 -80.68 -6.62 4.42
N GLU A 230 -81.17 -6.52 3.19
CA GLU A 230 -80.66 -7.33 2.08
C GLU A 230 -79.17 -7.13 1.83
N GLU A 231 -78.70 -5.87 1.85
CA GLU A 231 -77.29 -5.54 1.67
C GLU A 231 -76.43 -6.11 2.80
N THR A 232 -76.90 -5.93 4.04
CA THR A 232 -76.19 -6.46 5.22
C THR A 232 -76.20 -7.99 5.23
N ARG A 233 -77.32 -8.63 4.87
CA ARG A 233 -77.46 -10.08 4.77
C ARG A 233 -76.50 -10.68 3.74
N LYS A 234 -76.33 -10.05 2.58
CA LYS A 234 -75.34 -10.45 1.55
C LYS A 234 -73.90 -10.43 2.10
N ILE A 235 -73.57 -9.48 2.96
CA ILE A 235 -72.25 -9.40 3.62
C ILE A 235 -72.13 -10.47 4.72
N LEU A 236 -73.15 -10.63 5.57
CA LEU A 236 -73.20 -11.64 6.62
C LEU A 236 -73.12 -13.08 6.06
N ASP A 237 -73.69 -13.32 4.87
CA ASP A 237 -73.59 -14.62 4.20
C ASP A 237 -72.17 -14.92 3.68
N LYS A 238 -71.38 -13.89 3.36
CA LYS A 238 -69.95 -14.05 3.05
C LYS A 238 -69.11 -14.27 4.31
N TRP A 239 -69.60 -13.86 5.49
CA TRP A 239 -68.92 -14.00 6.78
C TRP A 239 -69.41 -15.21 7.61
N LYS A 240 -69.96 -16.25 6.96
CA LYS A 240 -70.39 -17.48 7.63
C LYS A 240 -69.24 -18.13 8.40
N GLY A 241 -69.44 -18.37 9.69
CA GLY A 241 -68.46 -18.99 10.59
C GLY A 241 -67.60 -18.00 11.40
N VAL A 242 -67.76 -16.69 11.22
CA VAL A 242 -67.15 -15.69 12.11
C VAL A 242 -68.01 -15.53 13.37
N SER A 243 -67.37 -15.53 14.54
CA SER A 243 -68.04 -15.36 15.83
C SER A 243 -68.87 -14.07 15.87
N GLY A 244 -70.13 -14.14 16.33
CA GLY A 244 -71.04 -13.00 16.49
C GLY A 244 -71.88 -12.64 15.25
N VAL A 245 -71.60 -13.20 14.07
CA VAL A 245 -72.39 -12.95 12.84
C VAL A 245 -73.82 -13.48 12.95
N GLU A 246 -74.01 -14.65 13.59
CA GLU A 246 -75.33 -15.23 13.83
C GLU A 246 -76.15 -14.40 14.84
N GLU A 247 -75.49 -13.80 15.84
CA GLU A 247 -76.14 -12.92 16.83
C GLU A 247 -76.65 -11.63 16.17
N ILE A 248 -75.85 -11.02 15.29
CA ILE A 248 -76.24 -9.83 14.53
C ILE A 248 -77.39 -10.16 13.58
N ARG A 249 -77.34 -11.32 12.91
CA ARG A 249 -78.42 -11.78 12.03
C ARG A 249 -79.74 -11.90 12.78
N ASN A 250 -79.74 -12.57 13.94
CA ASN A 250 -80.92 -12.71 14.77
C ASN A 250 -81.42 -11.35 15.29
N ALA A 251 -80.51 -10.45 15.69
CA ALA A 251 -80.87 -9.12 16.17
C ALA A 251 -81.52 -8.23 15.08
N CYS A 252 -81.10 -8.39 13.82
CA CYS A 252 -81.72 -7.72 12.67
C CYS A 252 -83.07 -8.35 12.28
N GLU A 253 -83.19 -9.69 12.30
CA GLU A 253 -84.46 -10.38 12.06
C GLU A 253 -85.50 -10.06 13.15
N GLU A 254 -85.08 -9.90 14.42
CA GLU A 254 -85.94 -9.42 15.50
C GLU A 254 -86.35 -7.95 15.33
N ALA A 255 -85.47 -7.11 14.77
CA ALA A 255 -85.79 -5.71 14.51
C ALA A 255 -86.88 -5.58 13.42
N LEU A 256 -86.82 -6.42 12.39
CA LEU A 256 -87.82 -6.49 11.32
C LEU A 256 -89.12 -7.19 11.77
N ARG A 257 -89.05 -8.28 12.54
CA ARG A 257 -90.25 -9.00 13.00
C ARG A 257 -91.16 -8.17 13.92
N LYS A 258 -90.60 -7.20 14.65
CA LYS A 258 -91.42 -6.30 15.49
C LYS A 258 -92.44 -5.50 14.67
N GLU A 259 -92.24 -5.36 13.37
CA GLU A 259 -93.14 -4.72 12.41
C GLU A 259 -94.36 -5.60 12.05
N GLU A 260 -94.27 -6.93 12.17
CA GLU A 260 -95.37 -7.85 11.81
C GLU A 260 -96.41 -8.04 12.95
N THR A 261 -96.12 -7.55 14.16
CA THR A 261 -96.93 -7.82 15.37
C THR A 261 -97.64 -6.59 15.98
N GLU A 262 -97.55 -5.41 15.37
CA GLU A 262 -98.39 -4.23 15.67
C GLU A 262 -99.33 -3.93 14.50
#